data_AF-A0A8D9GJD1-F1
#
_entry.id   AF-A0A8D9GJD1-F1
#
_cell.length_a   1.000
_cell.length_b   1.000
_cell.length_c   1.000
_cell.angle_alpha   90.00
_cell.angle_beta   90.00
_cell.angle_gamma   90.00
#
_symmetry.space_group_name_H-M   'P 1'
#
loop_
_entity.id
_entity.type
_entity.pdbx_description
1 polymer ?
#
loop_
_entity_poly.entity_id
_entity_poly.type
_entity_poly.pdbx_seq_one_letter_code
_entity_poly.pdbx_strand_id
1 'polypeptide(L)' 'MAMSQSRQYSSVGVIRIELKEGYWVHIGGVMRVDIDEESVDSVYVTVWASSSVPLHMGKMENAYITLCLTKVE' A
#
# COMPACT_ATOMS: atom_id res chain seq x y z
N MET A 1 13.41 13.05 36.27
CA MET A 1 14.19 13.09 35.00
C MET A 1 13.25 12.61 33.91
N ALA A 2 12.65 13.55 33.16
CA ALA A 2 11.65 13.25 32.15
C ALA A 2 12.36 12.89 30.83
N MET A 3 12.11 11.69 30.29
CA MET A 3 12.55 11.35 28.95
C MET A 3 11.65 12.04 27.93
N SER A 4 12.25 12.61 26.90
CA SER A 4 11.57 13.48 25.94
C SER A 4 10.55 12.71 25.11
N GLN A 5 9.29 13.13 25.17
CA GLN A 5 8.24 12.70 24.25
C GLN A 5 8.40 13.38 22.88
N SER A 6 9.52 13.15 22.20
CA SER A 6 9.83 13.84 20.93
C SER A 6 10.39 12.90 19.87
N ARG A 7 9.59 11.91 19.48
CA ARG A 7 9.42 11.58 18.07
C ARG A 7 7.92 11.57 17.82
N GLN A 8 7.42 12.68 17.28
CA GLN A 8 6.13 12.68 16.58
C GLN A 8 6.19 11.52 15.58
N TYR A 9 5.49 10.42 15.84
CA TYR A 9 5.04 9.56 14.75
C TYR A 9 4.24 10.50 13.85
N SER A 10 4.80 10.84 12.69
CA SER A 10 4.13 11.60 11.65
C SER A 10 2.73 11.01 11.47
N SER A 11 1.71 11.78 11.86
CA SER A 11 0.31 11.37 12.03
C SER A 11 -0.05 10.14 11.20
N VAL A 12 -0.11 8.97 11.84
CA VAL A 12 -0.55 7.73 11.20
C VAL A 12 -2.02 7.92 10.84
N GLY A 13 -2.31 7.95 9.55
CA GLY A 13 -3.66 8.03 9.02
C GLY A 13 -4.22 6.65 8.70
N VAL A 14 -5.52 6.60 8.42
CA VAL A 14 -6.21 5.40 7.95
C VAL A 14 -6.67 5.63 6.51
N ILE A 15 -6.26 4.76 5.61
CA ILE A 15 -6.67 4.77 4.21
C ILE A 15 -7.42 3.48 3.91
N ARG A 16 -8.60 3.59 3.30
CA ARG A 16 -9.38 2.45 2.82
C ARG A 16 -9.35 2.40 1.30
N ILE A 17 -9.07 1.22 0.78
CA ILE A 17 -8.88 0.97 -0.65
C ILE A 17 -9.81 -0.18 -1.02
N GLU A 18 -10.67 0.05 -2.01
CA GLU A 18 -11.48 -1.00 -2.61
C GLU A 18 -10.70 -1.60 -3.78
N LEU A 19 -10.54 -2.91 -3.78
CA LEU A 19 -9.88 -3.69 -4.82
C LEU A 19 -10.86 -4.67 -5.43
N LYS A 20 -10.63 -5.01 -6.69
CA LYS A 20 -11.38 -5.99 -7.47
C LYS A 20 -10.43 -7.00 -8.10
N GLU A 21 -10.97 -8.06 -8.68
CA GLU A 21 -10.21 -9.04 -9.45
C GLU A 21 -9.30 -8.37 -10.48
N GLY A 22 -8.06 -8.83 -10.55
CA GLY A 22 -7.07 -8.31 -11.46
C GLY A 22 -6.60 -6.89 -11.11
N TYR A 23 -6.77 -6.44 -9.86
CA TYR A 23 -6.14 -5.21 -9.35
C TYR A 23 -5.07 -5.51 -8.30
N TRP A 24 -4.16 -4.56 -8.15
CA TRP A 24 -3.12 -4.58 -7.13
C TRP A 24 -2.94 -3.24 -6.44
N VAL A 25 -2.40 -3.28 -5.22
CA VAL A 25 -1.92 -2.11 -4.49
C VAL A 25 -0.53 -2.38 -3.90
N HIS A 26 0.37 -1.40 -4.04
CA HIS A 26 1.71 -1.39 -3.50
C HIS A 26 1.81 -0.31 -2.42
N ILE A 27 2.25 -0.71 -1.24
CA ILE A 27 2.41 0.11 -0.04
C ILE A 27 3.90 0.34 0.22
N GLY A 28 4.35 1.56 -0.07
CA GLY A 28 5.64 2.08 0.39
C GLY A 28 6.90 1.39 -0.11
N GLY A 29 6.87 0.55 -1.15
CA GLY A 29 8.04 -0.25 -1.53
C GLY A 29 8.22 -1.52 -0.71
N VAL A 30 7.33 -1.82 0.24
CA VAL A 30 7.52 -2.86 1.27
C VAL A 30 6.55 -4.03 1.10
N MET A 31 5.32 -3.74 0.71
CA MET A 31 4.26 -4.75 0.61
C MET A 31 3.42 -4.50 -0.63
N ARG A 32 3.10 -5.56 -1.36
CA ARG A 32 2.12 -5.55 -2.45
C ARG A 32 1.02 -6.55 -2.15
N VAL A 33 -0.22 -6.17 -2.45
CA VAL A 33 -1.40 -7.03 -2.39
C VAL A 33 -1.97 -7.13 -3.80
N ASP A 34 -2.10 -8.35 -4.28
CA ASP A 34 -2.69 -8.71 -5.57
C ASP A 34 -4.00 -9.45 -5.31
N ILE A 35 -5.06 -9.11 -6.05
CA ILE A 35 -6.33 -9.85 -6.05
C ILE A 35 -6.39 -10.66 -7.35
N ASP A 36 -5.94 -11.92 -7.27
CA ASP A 36 -5.89 -12.82 -8.44
C ASP A 36 -7.30 -13.27 -8.86
N GLU A 37 -8.10 -13.73 -7.89
CA GLU A 37 -9.48 -14.19 -8.07
C GLU A 37 -10.30 -13.79 -6.84
N GLU A 38 -11.51 -13.28 -7.02
CA GLU A 38 -12.42 -12.96 -5.92
C GLU A 38 -13.78 -13.65 -6.09
N SER A 39 -14.31 -14.20 -4.99
CA SER A 39 -15.65 -14.79 -4.96
C SER A 39 -16.75 -13.79 -4.56
N VAL A 40 -16.37 -12.52 -4.43
CA VAL A 40 -17.18 -11.39 -3.96
C VAL A 40 -16.96 -10.19 -4.90
N ASP A 41 -17.86 -9.20 -4.89
CA ASP A 41 -17.81 -8.07 -5.83
C ASP A 41 -16.61 -7.12 -5.65
N SER A 42 -16.06 -7.04 -4.43
CA SER A 42 -14.84 -6.29 -4.09
C SER A 42 -14.29 -6.62 -2.70
N VAL A 43 -12.99 -6.38 -2.52
CA VAL A 43 -12.26 -6.52 -1.25
C VAL A 43 -11.80 -5.16 -0.74
N TYR A 44 -12.09 -4.85 0.53
CA TYR A 44 -11.62 -3.63 1.17
C TYR A 44 -10.34 -3.85 1.97
N VAL A 45 -9.26 -3.19 1.57
CA VAL A 45 -8.00 -3.16 2.30
C VAL A 45 -7.92 -1.88 3.13
N THR A 46 -7.68 -2.01 4.43
CA THR A 46 -7.47 -0.86 5.33
C THR A 46 -5.99 -0.77 5.69
N VAL A 47 -5.35 0.34 5.36
CA VAL A 47 -3.93 0.59 5.61
C VAL A 47 -3.79 1.66 6.68
N TRP A 48 -2.99 1.35 7.70
CA TRP A 48 -2.61 2.30 8.75
C TRP A 48 -1.16 2.67 8.51
N ALA A 49 -0.95 3.88 7.99
CA ALA A 49 0.38 4.31 7.59
C ALA A 49 0.54 5.82 7.78
N SER A 50 1.79 6.26 7.86
CA SER A 50 2.07 7.70 7.77
C SER A 50 1.64 8.23 6.41
N SER A 51 1.18 9.48 6.34
CA SER A 51 0.81 10.15 5.09
C SER A 51 1.96 10.29 4.09
N SER A 52 3.21 10.06 4.53
CA SER A 52 4.40 10.05 3.66
C SER A 52 4.66 8.71 2.98
N VAL A 53 3.92 7.65 3.33
CA VAL A 53 4.06 6.33 2.69
C VAL A 53 3.29 6.35 1.37
N PRO A 54 3.95 6.20 0.20
CA PRO A 54 3.26 6.20 -1.07
C PRO A 54 2.41 4.94 -1.23
N LEU A 55 1.24 5.12 -1.84
CA LEU A 55 0.34 4.06 -2.25
C LEU A 55 0.20 4.12 -3.77
N HIS A 56 0.54 3.03 -4.45
CA HIS A 56 0.34 2.89 -5.89
C HIS A 56 -0.66 1.78 -6.12
N MET A 57 -1.58 1.97 -7.05
CA MET A 57 -2.54 0.94 -7.45
C MET A 57 -2.56 0.82 -8.97
N GLY A 58 -2.92 -0.36 -9.45
CA GLY A 58 -3.04 -0.59 -10.88
C GLY A 58 -3.78 -1.88 -11.19
N LYS A 59 -4.00 -2.11 -12.48
CA LYS A 59 -4.47 -3.40 -12.97
C LYS A 59 -3.29 -4.37 -13.11
N MET A 60 -3.56 -5.64 -12.90
CA MET A 60 -2.58 -6.71 -12.91
C MET A 60 -2.04 -6.99 -14.32
N GLU A 61 -2.83 -6.71 -15.35
CA GLU A 61 -2.36 -6.69 -16.75
C GLU A 61 -1.19 -5.71 -16.97
N ASN A 62 -1.04 -4.70 -16.10
CA ASN A 62 0.06 -3.72 -16.11
C ASN A 62 1.06 -3.95 -14.96
N ALA A 63 0.94 -5.05 -14.21
CA ALA A 63 1.76 -5.33 -13.03
C ALA A 63 3.26 -5.38 -13.33
N TYR A 64 3.65 -5.82 -14.53
CA TYR A 64 5.05 -5.90 -14.95
C TYR A 64 5.70 -4.51 -15.15
N ILE A 65 4.90 -3.44 -15.22
CA ILE A 65 5.38 -2.05 -15.33
C ILE A 65 5.60 -1.44 -13.94
N THR A 66 5.14 -2.08 -12.85
CA THR A 66 5.23 -1.54 -11.49
C THR A 66 5.86 -2.50 -10.49
N LEU A 67 6.99 -3.08 -10.89
CA LEU A 67 7.99 -3.56 -9.94
C LEU A 67 9.23 -2.66 -10.10
N CYS A 68 9.57 -1.95 -9.03
CA CYS A 68 10.86 -1.27 -8.84
C CYS A 68 11.20 -0.07 -9.75
N LEU A 69 10.98 1.15 -9.23
CA LEU A 69 11.94 2.26 -9.38
C LEU A 69 13.19 2.08 -8.48
N THR A 70 13.51 0.85 -8.11
CA THR A 70 14.86 0.45 -7.73
C THR A 70 15.27 -0.67 -8.67
N LYS A 71 15.85 -0.30 -9.83
CA LYS A 71 16.83 -1.18 -10.48
C LYS A 71 17.81 -1.59 -9.39
N VAL A 72 17.71 -2.84 -8.94
CA VAL A 72 18.83 -3.52 -8.32
C VAL A 72 19.67 -3.97 -9.51
N GLU A 73 20.75 -3.24 -9.76
CA GLU A 73 21.92 -3.80 -10.46
C GLU A 73 22.58 -4.86 -9.57
#